data_AF-D6Y2V1-F1
#
_entry.id   AF-D6Y2V1-F1
#
_cell.length_a   1.000
_cell.length_b   1.000
_cell.length_c   1.000
_cell.angle_alpha   90.00
_cell.angle_beta   90.00
_cell.angle_gamma   90.00
#
_symmetry.space_group_name_H-M   'P 1'
#
loop_
_entity.id
_entity.type
_entity.pdbx_description
1 polymer ?
#
loop_
_entity_poly.entity_id
_entity_poly.type
_entity_poly.pdbx_seq_one_letter_code
_entity_poly.pdbx_strand_id
1 'polypeptide(L)'
;MGRHRSDRAGAAKPLTIGAAVVLVLAVLVVAVRTLMPDGGSDASAAATPAAEAAASENPAERVPTVRLVCQAERCPVFVRIPGGDVLIDRDLSKGEEASYYEPELEIVLDDAGSVRVFENGTPREGGQPGEREAFKVKRDPDR
;
A
#
# COMPACT_ATOMS: atom_id res chain seq x y z
N MET A 1 -15.50 68.51 39.22
CA MET A 1 -16.64 68.37 38.29
C MET A 1 -16.16 68.64 36.86
N GLY A 2 -16.63 67.88 35.86
CA GLY A 2 -16.77 68.42 34.48
C GLY A 2 -16.01 67.76 33.30
N ARG A 3 -16.32 66.49 32.99
CA ARG A 3 -16.68 65.93 31.66
C ARG A 3 -16.01 66.38 30.34
N HIS A 4 -15.69 65.36 29.52
CA HIS A 4 -15.70 65.29 28.03
C HIS A 4 -14.64 66.13 27.26
N ARG A 5 -13.86 65.59 26.31
CA ARG A 5 -14.26 64.80 25.12
C ARG A 5 -13.17 63.83 24.62
N SER A 6 -13.69 62.84 23.88
CA SER A 6 -13.07 61.71 23.17
C SER A 6 -12.42 62.06 21.82
N ASP A 7 -11.82 61.03 21.20
CA ASP A 7 -11.52 60.75 19.77
C ASP A 7 -10.07 60.98 19.29
N ARG A 8 -9.41 60.12 18.48
CA ARG A 8 -9.68 58.77 17.94
C ARG A 8 -8.42 58.29 17.19
N ALA A 9 -8.24 56.96 17.09
CA ALA A 9 -7.91 56.19 15.87
C ALA A 9 -6.79 55.15 16.03
N GLY A 10 -7.12 53.90 15.70
CA GLY A 10 -6.17 52.79 15.55
C GLY A 10 -6.74 51.42 15.94
N ALA A 11 -8.03 51.16 15.66
CA ALA A 11 -8.46 50.13 14.70
C ALA A 11 -8.10 48.67 15.07
N ALA A 12 -9.08 48.01 15.68
CA ALA A 12 -9.17 46.57 15.84
C ALA A 12 -9.26 45.85 14.47
N LYS A 13 -8.67 44.66 14.36
CA LYS A 13 -8.90 43.72 13.26
C LYS A 13 -9.11 42.29 13.79
N PRO A 14 -10.32 41.90 14.24
CA PRO A 14 -10.70 40.50 14.31
C PRO A 14 -11.46 40.15 13.02
N LEU A 15 -10.76 40.06 11.88
CA LEU A 15 -11.40 39.74 10.60
C LEU A 15 -10.60 38.75 9.75
N THR A 16 -9.67 38.01 10.36
CA THR A 16 -8.83 37.03 9.64
C THR A 16 -9.21 35.58 9.94
N ILE A 17 -9.88 35.29 11.06
CA ILE A 17 -10.18 33.92 11.48
C ILE A 17 -11.30 33.29 10.62
N GLY A 18 -12.33 34.07 10.27
CA GLY A 18 -13.45 33.56 9.46
C GLY A 18 -13.03 33.14 8.05
N ALA A 19 -12.11 33.88 7.43
CA ALA A 19 -11.62 33.58 6.08
C ALA A 19 -10.81 32.27 6.04
N ALA A 20 -10.01 32.00 7.07
CA ALA A 20 -9.20 30.77 7.15
C ALA A 20 -10.08 29.51 7.30
N VAL A 21 -11.14 29.58 8.12
CA VAL A 21 -12.05 28.44 8.33
C VAL A 21 -12.85 28.12 7.06
N VAL A 22 -13.31 29.14 6.33
CA VAL A 22 -13.99 28.95 5.05
C VAL A 22 -13.07 28.32 4.00
N LEU A 23 -11.80 28.73 3.97
CA LEU A 23 -10.82 28.18 3.04
C LEU A 23 -10.51 26.71 3.34
N VAL A 24 -10.35 26.34 4.62
CA VAL A 24 -10.11 24.94 5.02
C VAL A 24 -11.30 24.04 4.67
N LEU A 25 -12.53 24.51 4.89
CA LEU A 25 -13.74 23.76 4.52
C LEU A 25 -13.86 23.59 3.01
N ALA A 26 -13.53 24.62 2.21
CA ALA A 26 -13.54 24.51 0.75
C ALA A 26 -12.52 23.46 0.26
N VAL A 27 -11.31 23.44 0.82
CA VAL A 27 -10.29 22.44 0.48
C VAL A 27 -10.74 21.03 0.86
N LEU A 28 -11.37 20.84 2.02
CA LEU A 28 -11.92 19.55 2.44
C LEU A 28 -13.04 19.05 1.53
N VAL A 29 -13.95 19.93 1.09
CA VAL A 29 -15.03 19.55 0.16
C VAL A 29 -14.47 19.14 -1.20
N VAL A 30 -13.44 19.83 -1.69
CA VAL A 30 -12.76 19.46 -2.95
C VAL A 30 -12.04 18.13 -2.80
N ALA A 31 -11.32 17.90 -1.69
CA ALA A 31 -10.62 16.64 -1.43
C ALA A 31 -11.57 15.44 -1.33
N VAL A 32 -12.72 15.60 -0.69
CA VAL A 32 -13.75 14.54 -0.58
C VAL A 32 -14.41 14.27 -1.96
N ARG A 33 -14.63 15.30 -2.78
CA ARG A 33 -15.12 15.14 -4.16
C ARG A 33 -14.12 14.43 -5.07
N THR A 34 -12.81 14.70 -4.92
CA THR A 34 -11.78 14.01 -5.72
C THR A 34 -11.59 12.54 -5.35
N LEU A 35 -12.10 12.11 -4.19
CA LEU A 35 -12.02 10.73 -3.71
C LEU A 35 -13.27 9.89 -4.05
N MET A 36 -14.32 10.47 -4.63
CA MET A 36 -15.43 9.71 -5.19
C MET A 36 -15.20 9.47 -6.68
N PRO A 37 -14.92 8.23 -7.11
CA PRO A 37 -14.77 7.91 -8.52
C PRO A 37 -16.17 7.81 -9.16
N ASP A 38 -16.67 8.93 -9.67
CA ASP A 38 -17.68 8.90 -10.73
C ASP A 38 -16.96 8.42 -12.00
N GLY A 39 -17.35 7.25 -12.48
CA GLY A 39 -16.70 6.57 -13.60
C GLY A 39 -16.67 7.39 -14.89
N GLY A 40 -15.57 7.29 -15.63
CA GLY A 40 -15.47 7.82 -16.98
C GLY A 40 -14.04 8.11 -17.42
N SER A 41 -13.53 7.25 -18.30
CA SER A 41 -12.27 7.31 -19.03
C SER A 41 -11.97 8.67 -19.70
N ASP A 42 -10.71 9.13 -19.74
CA ASP A 42 -9.78 8.87 -20.87
C ASP A 42 -8.44 9.66 -20.78
N ALA A 43 -7.37 8.93 -21.13
CA ALA A 43 -6.10 9.32 -21.76
C ALA A 43 -5.17 10.42 -21.19
N SER A 44 -3.98 10.00 -20.71
CA SER A 44 -2.70 10.29 -21.39
C SER A 44 -1.46 9.68 -20.71
N ALA A 45 -0.83 8.75 -21.43
CA ALA A 45 0.61 8.49 -21.58
C ALA A 45 1.56 8.58 -20.36
N ALA A 46 1.88 7.42 -19.80
CA ALA A 46 3.26 7.00 -19.58
C ALA A 46 3.31 5.47 -19.55
N ALA A 47 4.03 4.87 -20.50
CA ALA A 47 4.26 3.43 -20.56
C ALA A 47 4.99 2.97 -19.30
N THR A 48 4.26 2.29 -18.43
CA THR A 48 4.76 1.46 -17.32
C THR A 48 4.07 0.12 -17.56
N PRO A 49 4.75 -1.04 -17.53
CA PRO A 49 4.05 -2.30 -17.70
C PRO A 49 2.98 -2.37 -16.61
N ALA A 50 1.73 -2.35 -17.07
CA ALA A 50 0.56 -2.41 -16.25
C ALA A 50 0.65 -3.72 -15.46
N ALA A 51 0.67 -3.60 -14.13
CA ALA A 51 0.04 -4.63 -13.32
C ALA A 51 -1.42 -4.62 -13.75
N GLU A 52 -1.73 -5.46 -14.74
CA GLU A 52 -3.09 -5.80 -15.11
C GLU A 52 -3.69 -6.38 -13.83
N ALA A 53 -4.57 -5.59 -13.21
CA ALA A 53 -5.40 -6.02 -12.12
C ALA A 53 -6.24 -7.18 -12.65
N ALA A 54 -5.71 -8.39 -12.49
CA ALA A 54 -6.44 -9.61 -12.74
C ALA A 54 -7.72 -9.55 -11.92
N ALA A 55 -8.82 -9.78 -12.63
CA ALA A 55 -10.20 -9.76 -12.18
C ALA A 55 -10.38 -10.15 -10.71
N SER A 56 -11.19 -9.37 -9.99
CA SER A 56 -11.76 -9.74 -8.70
C SER A 56 -12.64 -10.99 -8.83
N GLU A 57 -12.03 -12.17 -8.90
CA GLU A 57 -12.51 -13.31 -8.14
C GLU A 57 -12.26 -12.97 -6.66
N ASN A 58 -13.24 -13.12 -5.78
CA ASN A 58 -13.06 -12.85 -4.35
C ASN A 58 -11.91 -13.72 -3.80
N PRO A 59 -10.70 -13.17 -3.51
CA PRO A 59 -9.53 -13.99 -3.17
C PRO A 59 -9.64 -14.67 -1.80
N ALA A 60 -10.67 -14.31 -1.02
CA ALA A 60 -10.85 -14.73 0.35
C ALA A 60 -11.20 -16.22 0.52
N GLU A 61 -11.59 -16.93 -0.55
CA GLU A 61 -11.94 -18.36 -0.48
C GLU A 61 -10.84 -19.31 -0.95
N ARG A 62 -9.87 -18.85 -1.76
CA ARG A 62 -8.84 -19.71 -2.34
C ARG A 62 -7.55 -19.65 -1.52
N VAL A 63 -6.95 -20.80 -1.23
CA VAL A 63 -5.63 -20.84 -0.56
C VAL A 63 -4.54 -20.38 -1.55
N PRO A 64 -3.69 -19.40 -1.17
CA PRO A 64 -2.55 -18.99 -1.98
C PRO A 64 -1.50 -20.10 -2.08
N THR A 65 -0.83 -20.19 -3.22
CA THR A 65 0.34 -21.06 -3.40
C THR A 65 1.44 -20.64 -2.42
N VAL A 66 1.70 -19.33 -2.34
CA VAL A 66 2.55 -18.75 -1.29
C VAL A 66 1.94 -17.46 -0.75
N ARG A 67 2.05 -17.27 0.56
CA ARG A 67 1.82 -15.99 1.23
C ARG A 67 3.06 -15.60 2.01
N LEU A 68 3.53 -14.38 1.79
CA LEU A 68 4.67 -13.78 2.47
C LEU A 68 4.17 -12.69 3.41
N VAL A 69 4.66 -12.67 4.65
CA VAL A 69 4.34 -11.64 5.64
C VAL A 69 5.63 -11.09 6.23
N CYS A 70 5.91 -9.82 5.98
CA CYS A 70 7.13 -9.18 6.49
C CYS A 70 7.04 -8.91 8.00
N GLN A 71 8.06 -9.35 8.75
CA GLN A 71 8.15 -9.20 10.21
C GLN A 71 9.12 -8.08 10.64
N ALA A 72 10.00 -7.63 9.73
CA ALA A 72 10.96 -6.56 9.97
C ALA A 72 10.52 -5.24 9.31
N GLU A 73 11.30 -4.18 9.49
CA GLU A 73 11.01 -2.86 8.85
C GLU A 73 11.08 -2.93 7.32
N ARG A 74 11.99 -3.75 6.79
CA ARG A 74 12.13 -4.05 5.36
C ARG A 74 12.45 -5.51 5.17
N CYS A 75 11.78 -6.13 4.21
CA CYS A 75 12.01 -7.52 3.83
C CYS A 75 12.24 -7.58 2.31
N PRO A 76 13.49 -7.68 1.83
CA PRO A 76 13.76 -7.78 0.40
C PRO A 76 13.31 -9.14 -0.12
N VAL A 77 12.37 -9.13 -1.05
CA VAL A 77 11.78 -10.34 -1.63
C VAL A 77 11.79 -10.30 -3.15
N PHE A 78 12.05 -11.47 -3.72
CA PHE A 78 11.92 -11.71 -5.15
C PHE A 78 11.05 -12.95 -5.37
N VAL A 79 10.01 -12.81 -6.19
CA VAL A 79 9.13 -13.93 -6.57
C VAL A 79 8.93 -13.92 -8.07
N ARG A 80 9.03 -15.09 -8.70
CA ARG A 80 8.79 -15.27 -10.13
C ARG A 80 8.11 -16.59 -10.45
N ILE A 81 7.54 -16.68 -11.65
CA ILE A 81 7.13 -17.94 -12.26
C ILE A 81 8.37 -18.57 -12.92
N PRO A 82 8.68 -19.86 -12.72
CA PRO A 82 9.79 -20.52 -13.40
C PRO A 82 9.66 -20.41 -14.93
N GLY A 83 10.63 -19.78 -15.58
CA GLY A 83 10.61 -19.53 -17.04
C GLY A 83 9.60 -18.48 -17.50
N GLY A 84 8.92 -17.79 -16.58
CA GLY A 84 7.93 -16.75 -16.84
C GLY A 84 8.31 -15.41 -16.20
N ASP A 85 7.29 -14.66 -15.81
CA ASP A 85 7.42 -13.29 -15.34
C ASP A 85 7.89 -13.18 -13.88
N VAL A 86 8.49 -12.04 -13.56
CA VAL A 86 8.78 -11.61 -12.19
C VAL A 86 7.52 -10.97 -11.61
N LEU A 87 7.04 -11.51 -10.49
CA LEU A 87 5.83 -11.04 -9.81
C LEU A 87 6.14 -9.95 -8.79
N ILE A 88 7.32 -10.02 -8.15
CA ILE A 88 7.84 -8.97 -7.28
C ILE A 88 9.36 -9.02 -7.23
N ASP A 89 9.96 -7.83 -7.15
CA ASP A 89 11.38 -7.59 -6.91
C ASP A 89 11.51 -6.26 -6.16
N ARG A 90 11.18 -6.27 -4.86
CA ARG A 90 11.23 -5.09 -3.99
C ARG A 90 11.20 -5.48 -2.51
N ASP A 91 11.41 -4.48 -1.66
CA ASP A 91 11.20 -4.61 -0.22
C ASP A 91 9.70 -4.59 0.11
N LEU A 92 9.27 -5.52 0.94
CA LEU A 92 8.02 -5.42 1.70
C LEU A 92 8.24 -4.59 2.96
N SER A 93 7.24 -3.80 3.33
CA SER A 93 7.21 -3.05 4.58
C SER A 93 6.74 -3.93 5.74
N LYS A 94 7.01 -3.52 6.99
CA LYS A 94 6.56 -4.25 8.17
C LYS A 94 5.05 -4.52 8.17
N GLY A 95 4.69 -5.80 8.30
CA GLY A 95 3.30 -6.25 8.27
C GLY A 95 2.64 -6.24 6.89
N GLU A 96 3.36 -5.82 5.84
CA GLU A 96 2.89 -5.97 4.46
C GLU A 96 2.83 -7.46 4.10
N GLU A 97 1.75 -7.82 3.40
CA GLU A 97 1.52 -9.18 2.93
C GLU A 97 1.49 -9.21 1.41
N ALA A 98 2.10 -10.25 0.83
CA ALA A 98 2.02 -10.55 -0.59
C ALA A 98 1.54 -12.00 -0.76
N SER A 99 0.52 -12.21 -1.58
CA SER A 99 -0.06 -13.53 -1.85
C SER A 99 -0.09 -13.80 -3.35
N TYR A 100 0.31 -15.01 -3.72
CA TYR A 100 0.48 -15.46 -5.10
C TYR A 100 -0.19 -16.83 -5.28
N TYR A 101 -0.77 -17.07 -6.46
CA TYR A 101 -1.69 -18.18 -6.73
C TYR A 101 -1.28 -19.06 -7.91
N GLU A 102 -0.12 -18.76 -8.50
CA GLU A 102 0.44 -19.39 -9.68
C GLU A 102 0.76 -20.87 -9.39
N PRO A 103 0.73 -21.74 -10.41
CA PRO A 103 0.91 -23.19 -10.21
C PRO A 103 2.28 -23.58 -9.63
N GLU A 104 3.32 -22.82 -9.98
CA GLU A 104 4.68 -23.00 -9.46
C GLU A 104 5.36 -21.64 -9.36
N LEU A 105 6.10 -21.43 -8.28
CA LEU A 105 6.79 -20.19 -7.97
C LEU A 105 8.24 -20.49 -7.55
N GLU A 106 9.14 -19.60 -7.96
CA GLU A 106 10.52 -19.51 -7.45
C GLU A 106 10.63 -18.25 -6.60
N ILE A 107 11.01 -18.45 -5.33
CA ILE A 107 11.11 -17.39 -4.33
C ILE A 107 12.56 -17.26 -3.89
N VAL A 108 13.01 -16.03 -3.75
CA VAL A 108 14.27 -15.67 -3.11
C VAL A 108 14.00 -14.64 -2.04
N LEU A 109 14.49 -14.91 -0.83
CA LEU A 109 14.48 -14.02 0.31
C LEU A 109 15.92 -13.64 0.61
N ASP A 110 16.26 -12.35 0.60
CA ASP A 110 17.62 -11.93 0.98
C ASP A 110 17.84 -11.90 2.50
N ASP A 111 16.75 -11.85 3.28
CA ASP A 111 16.74 -12.05 4.73
C ASP A 111 15.57 -12.97 5.10
N ALA A 112 15.82 -14.28 5.08
CA ALA A 112 14.84 -15.32 5.35
C ALA A 112 14.28 -15.26 6.78
N GLY A 113 15.05 -14.75 7.75
CA GLY A 113 14.60 -14.54 9.13
C GLY A 113 13.61 -13.38 9.29
N SER A 114 13.54 -12.48 8.30
CA SER A 114 12.64 -11.32 8.31
C SER A 114 11.23 -11.60 7.77
N VAL A 115 11.02 -12.73 7.07
CA VAL A 115 9.76 -13.04 6.38
C VAL A 115 9.13 -14.30 6.95
N ARG A 116 7.85 -14.24 7.30
CA ARG A 116 7.05 -15.45 7.55
C ARG A 116 6.46 -15.92 6.23
N VAL A 117 6.75 -17.15 5.86
CA VAL A 117 6.28 -17.78 4.62
C VAL A 117 5.19 -18.80 4.95
N PHE A 118 4.10 -18.77 4.19
CA PHE A 118 3.09 -19.82 4.19
C PHE A 118 3.02 -20.44 2.80
N GLU A 119 3.19 -21.75 2.71
CA GLU A 119 3.09 -22.54 1.48
C GLU A 119 1.78 -23.31 1.50
N ASN A 120 0.91 -23.07 0.51
CA ASN A 120 -0.42 -23.69 0.44
C ASN A 120 -1.16 -23.57 1.80
N GLY A 121 -1.04 -22.40 2.44
CA GLY A 121 -1.64 -22.10 3.75
C GLY A 121 -0.91 -22.65 4.98
N THR A 122 0.14 -23.47 4.81
CA THR A 122 0.92 -24.05 5.91
C THR A 122 2.16 -23.20 6.19
N PRO A 123 2.46 -22.81 7.44
CA PRO A 123 3.67 -22.06 7.73
C PRO A 123 4.92 -22.91 7.43
N ARG A 124 5.85 -22.34 6.67
CA ARG A 124 7.20 -22.89 6.46
C ARG A 124 8.07 -22.55 7.67
N GLU A 125 9.07 -23.39 7.96
CA GLU A 125 10.16 -23.00 8.85
C GLU A 125 10.89 -21.77 8.29
N GLY A 126 11.16 -20.79 9.14
CA GLY A 126 11.88 -19.57 8.73
C GLY A 126 13.40 -19.80 8.73
N GLY A 127 14.11 -19.02 7.91
CA GLY A 127 15.57 -19.02 7.91
C GLY A 127 16.17 -18.16 9.04
N GLN A 128 17.49 -18.06 9.07
CA GLN A 128 18.18 -17.21 10.05
C GLN A 128 18.13 -15.73 9.62
N PRO A 129 18.18 -14.78 10.58
CA PRO A 129 18.29 -13.36 10.25
C PRO A 129 19.53 -13.06 9.39
N GLY A 130 19.32 -12.39 8.27
CA GLY A 130 20.35 -12.04 7.28
C GLY A 130 20.80 -13.20 6.38
N GLU A 131 20.20 -14.38 6.52
CA GLU A 131 20.44 -15.51 5.62
C GLU A 131 19.63 -15.34 4.33
N ARG A 132 20.30 -15.51 3.18
CA ARG A 132 19.63 -15.58 1.89
C ARG A 132 19.14 -17.00 1.62
N GLU A 133 17.86 -17.15 1.34
CA GLU A 133 17.24 -18.44 1.02
C GLU A 133 16.56 -18.38 -0.35
N ALA A 134 16.66 -19.48 -1.10
CA ALA A 134 15.97 -19.63 -2.38
C ALA A 134 15.26 -20.99 -2.42
N PHE A 135 14.00 -21.00 -2.80
CA PHE A 135 13.20 -22.22 -2.84
C PHE A 135 12.08 -22.15 -3.89
N LYS A 136 11.53 -23.32 -4.20
CA LYS A 136 10.39 -23.47 -5.11
C LYS A 136 9.16 -23.91 -4.35
N VAL A 137 8.00 -23.41 -4.73
CA VAL A 137 6.71 -23.82 -4.18
C VAL A 137 5.80 -24.20 -5.33
N LYS A 138 5.14 -25.34 -5.20
CA LYS A 138 4.10 -25.79 -6.13
C LYS A 138 2.75 -25.70 -5.46
N ARG A 139 1.74 -25.34 -6.23
CA ARG A 139 0.35 -25.35 -5.77
C ARG A 139 -0.04 -26.77 -5.41
N ASP A 140 -0.63 -26.93 -4.23
CA ASP A 140 -1.33 -28.15 -3.85
C ASP A 140 -2.68 -28.20 -4.58
N PRO A 141 -2.95 -29.20 -5.45
CA PRO A 141 -4.20 -29.28 -6.19
C PRO A 141 -5.43 -29.47 -5.29
N ASP A 142 -5.23 -29.91 -4.05
CA ASP A 142 -6.32 -30.15 -3.08
C ASP A 142 -6.63 -28.90 -2.22
N ARG A 143 -6.06 -27.72 -2.55
CA ARG A 143 -6.14 -26.46 -1.78
C ARG A 143 -6.53 -25.21 -2.59
#